data_AF-S3IAF2-F1
#
_entry.id   AF-S3IAF2-F1
#
_cell.length_a   1.000
_cell.length_b   1.000
_cell.length_c   1.000
_cell.angle_alpha   90.00
_cell.angle_beta   90.00
_cell.angle_gamma   90.00
#
_symmetry.space_group_name_H-M   'P 1'
#
loop_
_entity.id
_entity.type
_entity.pdbx_description
1 polymer ?
#
loop_
_entity_poly.entity_id
_entity_poly.type
_entity_poly.pdbx_seq_one_letter_code
_entity_poly.pdbx_strand_id
1 'polypeptide(L)' 'MSHEKDDVSDLAFLCALVAEMRRFSSRPVVDAGEMVMERIVETYLAPNRSLSQIKDMPRSGALNFLLEFGEACRGGLR' A
#
# COMPACT_ATOMS: atom_id res chain seq x y z
N MET A 1 -21.87 -1.30 -13.53
CA MET A 1 -21.04 -2.35 -14.15
C MET A 1 -19.77 -1.72 -14.75
N SER A 2 -19.00 -0.94 -13.97
CA SER A 2 -17.74 -0.33 -14.46
C SER A 2 -16.55 -0.42 -13.50
N HIS A 3 -16.74 -0.94 -12.27
CA HIS A 3 -15.63 -1.08 -11.32
C HIS A 3 -14.52 -2.01 -11.83
N GLU A 4 -14.89 -3.11 -12.48
CA GLU A 4 -13.94 -4.17 -12.86
C GLU A 4 -12.85 -3.73 -13.86
N LYS A 5 -13.11 -2.70 -14.67
CA LYS A 5 -12.16 -2.22 -15.69
C LYS A 5 -11.17 -1.17 -15.14
N ASP A 6 -11.55 -0.45 -14.09
CA ASP A 6 -10.69 0.51 -13.41
C ASP A 6 -9.69 -0.24 -12.49
N ASP A 7 -10.08 -1.39 -11.93
CA ASP A 7 -9.27 -2.21 -11.00
C ASP A 7 -7.94 -2.70 -11.57
N VAL A 8 -7.94 -3.24 -12.79
CA VAL A 8 -6.71 -3.78 -13.39
C VAL A 8 -5.74 -2.65 -13.71
N SER A 9 -6.25 -1.49 -14.09
CA SER A 9 -5.43 -0.31 -14.41
C SER A 9 -4.82 0.29 -13.14
N ASP A 10 -5.57 0.33 -12.05
CA ASP A 10 -5.10 0.81 -10.76
C ASP A 10 -4.03 -0.11 -10.14
N LEU A 11 -4.22 -1.42 -10.24
CA LEU A 11 -3.20 -2.39 -9.81
C LEU A 11 -1.93 -2.31 -10.68
N ALA A 12 -2.08 -2.13 -11.99
CA ALA A 12 -0.95 -1.92 -12.89
C ALA A 12 -0.19 -0.63 -12.55
N PHE A 13 -0.91 0.44 -12.18
CA PHE A 13 -0.32 1.70 -11.74
C PHE A 13 0.46 1.55 -10.42
N LEU A 14 -0.08 0.81 -9.44
CA LEU A 14 0.64 0.51 -8.20
C LEU A 14 1.96 -0.24 -8.46
N CYS A 15 1.92 -1.24 -9.36
CA CYS A 15 3.13 -1.95 -9.79
C CYS A 15 4.15 -1.01 -10.45
N ALA A 16 3.69 -0.07 -11.27
CA ALA A 16 4.55 0.92 -11.93
C ALA A 16 5.21 1.87 -10.92
N LEU A 17 4.48 2.32 -9.88
CA LEU A 17 5.03 3.17 -8.82
C LEU A 17 6.15 2.47 -8.06
N VAL A 18 5.98 1.19 -7.70
CA VAL A 18 7.04 0.40 -7.04
C VAL A 18 8.25 0.23 -7.97
N ALA A 19 8.02 -0.01 -9.26
CA ALA A 19 9.09 -0.10 -10.25
C ALA A 19 9.87 1.22 -10.38
N GLU A 20 9.19 2.36 -10.30
CA GLU A 20 9.83 3.68 -10.29
C GLU A 20 10.63 3.90 -9.00
N MET A 21 10.07 3.54 -7.84
CA MET A 21 10.78 3.63 -6.56
C MET A 21 12.08 2.82 -6.56
N ARG A 22 12.11 1.62 -7.18
CA ARG A 22 13.33 0.81 -7.32
C ARG A 22 14.48 1.54 -8.03
N ARG A 23 14.18 2.56 -8.83
CA ARG A 23 15.18 3.35 -9.56
C ARG A 23 15.77 4.50 -8.74
N PHE A 24 14.99 5.08 -7.82
CA PHE A 24 15.35 6.34 -7.16
C PHE A 24 15.47 6.25 -5.64
N SER A 25 14.89 5.22 -5.03
CA SER A 25 14.79 5.09 -3.58
C SER A 25 15.81 4.09 -3.03
N SER A 26 16.13 4.24 -1.74
CA SER A 26 16.97 3.28 -1.01
C SER A 26 16.25 1.95 -0.83
N ARG A 27 17.02 0.87 -0.62
CA ARG A 27 16.46 -0.48 -0.46
C ARG A 27 15.37 -0.57 0.63
N PRO A 28 15.54 0.01 1.84
CA PRO A 28 14.50 -0.03 2.86
C PRO A 28 13.20 0.67 2.45
N VAL A 29 13.28 1.75 1.67
CA VAL A 29 12.10 2.47 1.15
C VAL A 29 11.38 1.64 0.10
N VAL A 30 12.13 0.96 -0.76
CA VAL A 30 11.57 0.04 -1.76
C VAL A 30 10.86 -1.12 -1.09
N ASP A 31 11.51 -1.80 -0.13
CA ASP A 31 10.94 -2.96 0.55
C ASP A 31 9.64 -2.58 1.31
N ALA A 32 9.63 -1.41 1.98
CA ALA A 32 8.43 -0.93 2.65
C ALA A 32 7.32 -0.51 1.66
N GLY A 33 7.68 0.04 0.50
CA GLY A 33 6.74 0.36 -0.58
C GLY A 33 6.10 -0.89 -1.20
N GLU A 34 6.88 -1.96 -1.39
CA GLU A 34 6.38 -3.26 -1.84
C GLU A 34 5.35 -3.83 -0.85
N MET A 35 5.65 -3.76 0.45
CA MET A 35 4.72 -4.20 1.49
C MET A 35 3.42 -3.38 1.51
N VAL A 36 3.49 -2.07 1.30
CA VAL A 36 2.29 -1.22 1.16
C VAL A 36 1.44 -1.66 -0.03
N MET A 37 2.06 -1.88 -1.19
CA MET A 37 1.38 -2.34 -2.39
C MET A 37 0.66 -3.67 -2.13
N GLU A 38 1.36 -4.67 -1.57
CA GLU A 38 0.78 -5.98 -1.23
C GLU A 38 -0.45 -5.85 -0.33
N ARG A 39 -0.40 -5.00 0.71
CA ARG A 39 -1.55 -4.78 1.61
C ARG A 39 -2.73 -4.09 0.94
N ILE A 40 -2.48 -3.18 -0.01
CA ILE A 40 -3.54 -2.57 -0.80
C ILE A 40 -4.22 -3.63 -1.67
N VAL A 41 -3.44 -4.46 -2.38
CA VAL A 41 -3.98 -5.53 -3.23
C VAL A 41 -4.78 -6.53 -2.40
N GLU A 42 -4.24 -7.01 -1.28
CA GLU A 42 -4.95 -7.92 -0.38
C GLU A 42 -6.26 -7.32 0.15
N THR A 43 -6.25 -6.03 0.50
CA THR A 43 -7.45 -5.34 0.98
C THR A 43 -8.50 -5.21 -0.11
N TYR A 44 -8.07 -5.00 -1.36
CA TYR A 44 -8.96 -4.89 -2.50
C TYR A 44 -9.61 -6.22 -2.88
N LEU A 45 -8.86 -7.32 -2.79
CA LEU A 45 -9.34 -8.67 -3.08
C LEU A 45 -10.15 -9.29 -1.92
N ALA A 46 -10.09 -8.71 -0.73
CA ALA A 46 -10.87 -9.16 0.41
C ALA A 46 -12.36 -8.80 0.26
N PRO A 47 -13.27 -9.55 0.92
CA PRO A 47 -14.67 -9.16 0.98
C PRO A 47 -14.86 -7.76 1.58
N ASN A 48 -15.89 -7.05 1.11
CA ASN A 48 -16.26 -5.73 1.62
C ASN A 48 -16.39 -5.75 3.14
N ARG A 49 -15.67 -4.83 3.80
CA ARG A 49 -15.72 -4.68 5.25
C ARG A 49 -16.91 -3.85 5.70
N SER A 50 -17.45 -4.14 6.88
CA SER A 50 -18.46 -3.30 7.52
C SER A 50 -17.86 -1.99 8.02
N LEU A 51 -18.70 -0.98 8.24
CA LEU A 51 -18.27 0.30 8.82
C LEU A 51 -17.61 0.14 10.19
N SER A 52 -18.05 -0.81 11.01
CA SER A 52 -17.41 -1.11 12.30
C SER A 52 -15.99 -1.66 12.11
N GLN A 53 -15.80 -2.60 11.18
CA GLN A 53 -14.49 -3.15 10.84
C GLN A 53 -13.54 -2.08 10.29
N ILE A 54 -14.04 -1.13 9.50
CA ILE A 54 -13.24 0.00 8.98
C ILE A 54 -12.83 0.93 10.13
N LYS A 55 -13.76 1.29 11.01
CA LYS A 55 -13.52 2.16 12.17
C LYS A 55 -12.45 1.61 13.11
N ASP A 56 -12.36 0.29 13.24
CA ASP A 56 -11.39 -0.37 14.13
C ASP A 56 -10.01 -0.57 13.48
N MET A 57 -9.86 -0.38 12.16
CA MET A 57 -8.58 -0.58 11.47
C MET A 57 -7.42 0.26 12.05
N PRO A 58 -7.57 1.58 12.30
CA PRO A 58 -6.46 2.36 12.84
C PRO A 58 -6.07 1.91 14.25
N ARG A 59 -7.04 1.49 15.07
CA ARG A 59 -6.81 1.05 16.45
C ARG A 59 -6.19 -0.33 16.54
N SER A 60 -6.53 -1.22 15.61
CA SER A 60 -5.98 -2.57 15.52
C SER A 60 -4.55 -2.63 14.96
N GLY A 61 -4.02 -1.49 14.49
CA GLY A 61 -2.73 -1.45 13.81
C GLY A 61 -2.76 -1.96 12.37
N ALA A 62 -3.94 -2.23 11.81
CA ALA A 62 -4.09 -2.71 10.44
C ALA A 62 -3.54 -1.72 9.39
N LEU A 63 -3.35 -0.45 9.73
CA LEU A 63 -2.76 0.59 8.86
C LEU A 63 -1.29 0.90 9.18
N ASN A 64 -0.64 0.16 10.07
CA ASN A 64 0.74 0.41 10.49
C ASN A 64 1.75 0.33 9.33
N PHE A 65 1.44 -0.44 8.29
CA PHE A 65 2.27 -0.53 7.08
C PHE A 65 2.49 0.83 6.40
N LEU A 66 1.53 1.77 6.50
CA LEU A 66 1.68 3.14 5.99
C LEU A 66 2.64 3.96 6.86
N LEU A 67 2.61 3.76 8.18
CA LEU A 67 3.53 4.40 9.11
C LEU A 67 4.96 3.90 8.91
N GLU A 68 5.13 2.59 8.80
CA GLU A 68 6.42 1.93 8.55
C GLU A 68 7.07 2.42 7.25
N PHE A 69 6.27 2.56 6.18
CA PHE A 69 6.71 3.18 4.94
C PHE A 69 7.17 4.63 5.14
N GLY A 70 6.40 5.43 5.87
CA GLY A 70 6.76 6.81 6.18
C GLY A 70 8.08 6.93 6.98
N GLU A 71 8.32 6.01 7.92
CA GLU A 71 9.58 5.97 8.67
C GLU A 71 10.76 5.53 7.79
N ALA A 72 10.57 4.55 6.90
CA ALA A 72 11.59 4.15 5.93
C ALA A 72 12.00 5.33 5.05
N CYS A 73 11.03 6.10 4.55
CA CYS A 73 11.26 7.32 3.78
C CYS A 73 12.06 8.37 4.57
N ARG A 74 11.71 8.60 5.85
CA ARG A 74 12.46 9.52 6.72
C ARG A 74 13.87 9.04 7.04
N GLY A 75 14.06 7.74 7.20
CA GLY A 75 15.37 7.13 7.45
C GLY A 75 16.38 7.40 6.34
N GLY A 76 15.91 7.53 5.09
CA GLY A 76 16.75 7.88 3.93
C GLY A 76 17.11 9.36 3.78
N LEU A 77 16.58 10.25 4.64
CA LEU A 77 16.88 11.70 4.62
C LEU A 77 17.99 12.10 5.62
N ARG A 78 18.54 11.14 6.36
CA ARG A 78 19.64 11.34 7.32
C ARG A 78 20.97 10.94 6.68
#